data_AF-M1YGU4-F1
#
_entry.id   AF-M1YGU4-F1
#
_cell.length_a   1.000
_cell.length_b   1.000
_cell.length_c   1.000
_cell.angle_alpha   90.00
_cell.angle_beta   90.00
_cell.angle_gamma   90.00
#
_symmetry.space_group_name_H-M   'P 1'
#
loop_
_entity.id
_entity.type
_entity.pdbx_description
1 polymer ?
#
loop_
_entity_poly.entity_id
_entity_poly.type
_entity_poly.pdbx_seq_one_letter_code
_entity_poly.pdbx_strand_id
1 'polypeptide(L)'
;MDFLSSWIQEIKKASLPALQNLIDYLPNLFGAAALLAVGWMVAGLAQVGCVKIVVALDRVLSRTPLKRSTAPHLQVTHPALDLFGKIVFWAVILFFVKFATDILGLHAVAQWLNQVVNYLPTFLAGGIILIAGVLLSVLVRDLTITTADTAGIPQASLLGTLAQGATLITALVIGLDQIGIEVTFLSNLIAIGAAAFLGSLALAFGLGGRTFVSNLIGAHFVHKQYEVGQRVRWGKREGVILEFTPTSVVLATKEGRLILPASLFEQEPMEQLIGQQEHG
;
A
#
# COMPACT_ATOMS: atom_id res chain seq x y z
N MET A 1 -34.56 -50.09 -60.73
CA MET A 1 -33.42 -49.15 -60.77
C MET A 1 -33.69 -47.91 -59.91
N ASP A 2 -34.78 -47.88 -59.13
CA ASP A 2 -35.31 -46.68 -58.46
C ASP A 2 -34.66 -46.36 -57.11
N PHE A 3 -33.93 -47.31 -56.52
CA PHE A 3 -33.26 -47.11 -55.23
C PHE A 3 -31.99 -46.26 -55.35
N LEU A 4 -31.25 -46.40 -56.46
CA LEU A 4 -30.05 -45.60 -56.71
C LEU A 4 -30.40 -44.15 -57.06
N SER A 5 -31.48 -43.93 -57.80
CA SER A 5 -31.94 -42.59 -58.16
C SER A 5 -32.50 -41.83 -56.96
N SER A 6 -33.20 -42.49 -56.03
CA SER A 6 -33.66 -41.86 -54.78
C SER A 6 -32.51 -41.48 -53.85
N TRP A 7 -31.53 -42.37 -53.64
CA TRP A 7 -30.34 -42.08 -52.84
C TRP A 7 -29.50 -40.91 -53.41
N ILE A 8 -29.36 -40.84 -54.73
CA ILE A 8 -28.66 -39.73 -55.40
C ILE A 8 -29.43 -38.40 -55.24
N GLN A 9 -30.77 -38.43 -55.24
CA GLN A 9 -31.60 -37.25 -55.02
C GLN A 9 -31.54 -36.75 -53.57
N GLU A 10 -31.54 -37.66 -52.59
CA GLU A 10 -31.32 -37.36 -51.17
C GLU A 10 -29.93 -36.71 -50.95
N ILE A 11 -28.87 -37.28 -51.54
CA ILE A 11 -27.51 -36.70 -51.47
C ILE A 11 -27.47 -35.32 -52.12
N LYS A 12 -28.10 -35.13 -53.29
CA LYS A 12 -28.15 -33.82 -53.96
C LYS A 12 -28.93 -32.80 -53.14
N LYS A 13 -30.05 -33.18 -52.53
CA LYS A 13 -30.82 -32.32 -51.62
C LYS A 13 -30.04 -31.94 -50.37
N ALA A 14 -29.17 -32.81 -49.85
CA ALA A 14 -28.33 -32.52 -48.70
C ALA A 14 -27.06 -31.71 -49.05
N SER A 15 -26.48 -31.93 -50.23
CA SER A 15 -25.20 -31.31 -50.64
C SER A 15 -25.36 -29.93 -51.27
N LEU A 16 -26.39 -29.67 -52.07
CA LEU A 16 -26.61 -28.35 -52.68
C LEU A 16 -26.75 -27.21 -51.66
N PRO A 17 -27.54 -27.36 -50.56
CA PRO A 17 -27.62 -26.32 -49.52
C PRO A 17 -26.30 -26.15 -48.77
N ALA A 18 -25.54 -27.23 -48.56
CA ALA A 18 -24.23 -27.17 -47.90
C ALA A 18 -23.21 -26.38 -48.74
N LEU A 19 -23.21 -26.55 -50.08
CA LEU A 19 -22.37 -25.75 -50.98
C LEU A 19 -22.80 -24.28 -51.06
N GLN A 20 -24.11 -24.00 -51.04
CA GLN A 20 -24.61 -22.62 -51.02
C GLN A 20 -24.24 -21.90 -49.72
N ASN A 21 -24.43 -22.56 -48.58
CA ASN A 21 -23.99 -22.05 -47.29
C ASN A 21 -22.48 -21.76 -47.29
N LEU A 22 -21.65 -22.65 -47.86
CA LEU A 22 -20.21 -22.46 -47.95
C LEU A 22 -19.83 -21.21 -48.77
N ILE A 23 -20.52 -20.96 -49.88
CA ILE A 23 -20.33 -19.78 -50.72
C ILE A 23 -20.76 -18.50 -49.97
N ASP A 24 -21.83 -18.57 -49.18
CA ASP A 24 -22.30 -17.45 -48.35
C ASP A 24 -21.38 -17.14 -47.16
N TYR A 25 -20.59 -18.11 -46.69
CA TYR A 25 -19.57 -17.90 -45.65
C TYR A 25 -18.26 -17.30 -46.18
N LEU A 26 -17.96 -17.39 -47.48
CA LEU A 26 -16.72 -16.84 -48.06
C LEU A 26 -16.55 -15.33 -47.80
N PRO A 27 -17.56 -14.47 -48.07
CA PRO A 27 -17.49 -13.04 -47.80
C PRO A 27 -17.24 -12.73 -46.32
N ASN A 28 -17.91 -13.45 -45.41
CA ASN A 28 -17.77 -13.27 -43.97
C ASN A 28 -16.36 -13.70 -43.49
N LEU A 29 -15.81 -14.76 -44.09
CA LEU A 29 -14.45 -15.22 -43.80
C LEU A 29 -13.41 -14.15 -44.18
N PHE A 30 -13.56 -13.53 -45.36
CA PHE A 30 -12.70 -12.41 -45.77
C PHE A 30 -12.85 -11.19 -44.86
N GLY A 31 -14.09 -10.83 -44.50
CA GLY A 31 -14.37 -9.72 -43.59
C GLY A 31 -13.71 -9.90 -42.22
N ALA A 32 -13.82 -11.09 -41.64
CA ALA A 32 -13.18 -11.41 -40.37
C ALA A 32 -11.66 -11.48 -40.46
N ALA A 33 -11.10 -12.03 -41.54
CA ALA A 33 -9.65 -12.05 -41.77
C ALA A 33 -9.08 -10.62 -41.88
N ALA A 34 -9.75 -9.75 -42.64
CA ALA A 34 -9.38 -8.35 -42.74
C ALA A 34 -9.45 -7.64 -41.38
N LEU A 35 -10.51 -7.91 -40.60
CA LEU A 35 -10.68 -7.35 -39.27
C LEU A 35 -9.57 -7.80 -38.30
N LEU A 36 -9.17 -9.08 -38.33
CA LEU A 36 -8.07 -9.58 -37.52
C LEU A 36 -6.73 -8.96 -37.90
N ALA A 37 -6.49 -8.72 -39.19
CA ALA A 37 -5.29 -8.03 -39.66
C ALA A 37 -5.22 -6.58 -39.13
N VAL A 38 -6.34 -5.85 -39.14
CA VAL A 38 -6.45 -4.53 -38.51
C VAL A 38 -6.20 -4.63 -37.00
N GLY A 39 -6.80 -5.64 -36.35
CA GLY A 39 -6.62 -5.88 -34.92
C GLY A 39 -5.18 -6.10 -34.51
N TRP A 40 -4.42 -6.85 -35.30
CA TRP A 40 -2.98 -7.06 -35.08
C TRP A 40 -2.19 -5.75 -35.11
N MET A 41 -2.49 -4.87 -36.06
CA MET A 41 -1.84 -3.57 -36.19
C MET A 41 -2.16 -2.65 -35.00
N VAL A 42 -3.43 -2.60 -34.58
CA VAL A 42 -3.88 -1.80 -33.43
C VAL A 42 -3.29 -2.33 -32.12
N ALA A 43 -3.26 -3.65 -31.93
CA ALA A 43 -2.68 -4.28 -30.74
C ALA A 43 -1.18 -3.95 -30.58
N GLY A 44 -0.42 -3.99 -31.69
CA GLY A 44 0.99 -3.61 -31.69
C GLY A 44 1.22 -2.15 -31.26
N LEU A 45 0.39 -1.23 -31.73
CA LEU A 45 0.48 0.19 -31.32
C LEU A 45 0.14 0.39 -29.84
N ALA A 46 -0.92 -0.27 -29.35
CA ALA A 46 -1.35 -0.20 -27.95
C ALA A 46 -0.27 -0.71 -26.98
N GLN A 47 0.37 -1.86 -27.31
CA GLN A 47 1.46 -2.43 -26.53
C GLN A 47 2.63 -1.44 -26.35
N VAL A 48 3.07 -0.82 -27.46
CA VAL A 48 4.19 0.15 -27.44
C VAL A 48 3.83 1.39 -26.61
N GLY A 49 2.59 1.85 -26.69
CA GLY A 49 2.09 2.98 -25.89
C GLY A 49 2.16 2.72 -24.38
N CYS A 50 1.63 1.58 -23.92
CA CYS A 50 1.63 1.23 -22.50
C CYS A 50 3.05 1.08 -21.93
N VAL A 51 3.95 0.39 -22.63
CA VAL A 51 5.33 0.22 -22.17
C VAL A 51 6.06 1.57 -22.09
N LYS A 52 5.82 2.48 -23.04
CA LYS A 52 6.41 3.82 -23.01
C LYS A 52 6.00 4.65 -21.80
N ILE A 53 4.74 4.55 -21.35
CA ILE A 53 4.24 5.29 -20.18
C ILE A 53 4.93 4.80 -18.90
N VAL A 54 5.05 3.48 -18.73
CA VAL A 54 5.68 2.92 -17.51
C VAL A 54 7.18 3.20 -17.49
N VAL A 55 7.87 3.14 -18.63
CA VAL A 55 9.30 3.54 -18.73
C VAL A 55 9.48 5.05 -18.51
N ALA A 56 8.54 5.89 -18.94
CA ALA A 56 8.57 7.32 -18.67
C ALA A 56 8.43 7.60 -17.16
N LEU A 57 7.57 6.87 -16.46
CA LEU A 57 7.44 6.93 -15.00
C LEU A 57 8.72 6.51 -14.29
N ASP A 58 9.35 5.41 -14.70
CA ASP A 58 10.64 4.96 -14.15
C ASP A 58 11.76 6.00 -14.33
N ARG A 59 11.77 6.67 -15.49
CA ARG A 59 12.71 7.78 -15.77
C ARG A 59 12.46 9.01 -14.89
N VAL A 60 11.21 9.27 -14.50
CA VAL A 60 10.86 10.36 -13.59
C VAL A 60 11.27 10.01 -12.16
N LEU A 61 11.01 8.77 -11.70
CA LEU A 61 11.43 8.32 -10.37
C LEU A 61 12.95 8.33 -10.20
N SER A 62 13.70 7.91 -11.22
CA SER A 62 15.17 7.89 -11.22
C SER A 62 15.83 9.28 -11.29
N ARG A 63 15.07 10.34 -11.59
CA ARG A 63 15.56 11.73 -11.54
C ARG A 63 15.36 12.40 -10.19
N THR A 64 14.76 11.73 -9.22
CA THR A 64 14.67 12.22 -7.84
C THR A 64 16.03 12.05 -7.16
N PRO A 65 16.71 13.13 -6.73
CA PRO A 65 18.08 13.06 -6.23
C PRO A 65 18.12 12.62 -4.76
N LEU A 66 17.51 11.49 -4.41
CA LEU A 66 17.69 10.86 -3.11
C LEU A 66 18.87 9.88 -3.21
N LYS A 67 20.07 10.47 -3.22
CA LYS A 67 21.33 9.77 -3.04
C LYS A 67 21.30 8.98 -1.72
N ARG A 68 21.80 7.74 -1.79
CA ARG A 68 22.04 6.78 -0.69
C ARG A 68 20.79 6.14 -0.10
N SER A 69 20.31 5.09 -0.76
CA SER A 69 19.90 3.92 0.01
C SER A 69 20.30 2.67 -0.74
N THR A 70 21.11 1.84 -0.08
CA THR A 70 21.43 0.44 -0.36
C THR A 70 20.19 -0.46 -0.25
N ALA A 71 19.03 0.01 -0.69
CA ALA A 71 17.92 -0.86 -1.01
C ALA A 71 18.25 -1.52 -2.35
N PRO A 72 18.05 -2.84 -2.51
CA PRO A 72 18.20 -3.48 -3.81
C PRO A 72 17.34 -2.67 -4.76
N HIS A 73 17.99 -2.06 -5.74
CA HIS A 73 17.33 -1.30 -6.77
C HIS A 73 16.14 -2.14 -7.19
N LEU A 74 14.93 -1.61 -7.00
CA LEU A 74 13.77 -2.13 -7.69
C LEU A 74 14.06 -1.81 -9.17
N GLN A 75 14.95 -2.59 -9.76
CA GLN A 75 14.87 -2.91 -11.17
C GLN A 75 13.49 -3.51 -11.24
N VAL A 76 12.51 -2.67 -11.56
CA VAL A 76 11.26 -3.14 -12.13
C VAL A 76 11.75 -3.78 -13.42
N THR A 77 12.15 -5.05 -13.32
CA THR A 77 12.97 -5.68 -14.33
C THR A 77 12.17 -5.55 -15.61
N HIS A 78 12.82 -5.15 -16.71
CA HIS A 78 12.20 -5.08 -18.04
C HIS A 78 11.21 -6.24 -18.37
N PRO A 79 11.36 -7.48 -17.87
CA PRO A 79 10.36 -8.53 -17.96
C PRO A 79 8.97 -8.18 -17.45
N ALA A 80 8.80 -7.50 -16.31
CA ALA A 80 7.47 -7.23 -15.74
C ALA A 80 6.67 -6.22 -16.59
N LEU A 81 7.35 -5.20 -17.12
CA LEU A 81 6.75 -4.25 -18.07
C LEU A 81 6.42 -4.91 -19.41
N ASP A 82 7.32 -5.77 -19.91
CA ASP A 82 7.11 -6.49 -21.17
C ASP A 82 5.95 -7.48 -21.06
N LEU A 83 5.80 -8.15 -19.91
CA LEU A 83 4.64 -8.99 -19.60
C LEU A 83 3.34 -8.19 -19.63
N PHE A 84 3.31 -6.99 -19.05
CA PHE A 84 2.12 -6.13 -19.10
C PHE A 84 1.80 -5.65 -20.51
N GLY A 85 2.81 -5.25 -21.29
CA GLY A 85 2.63 -4.89 -22.71
C GLY A 85 2.06 -6.06 -23.52
N LYS A 86 2.53 -7.29 -23.26
CA LYS A 86 1.99 -8.51 -23.89
C LYS A 86 0.55 -8.79 -23.46
N ILE A 87 0.20 -8.56 -22.19
CA ILE A 87 -1.18 -8.68 -21.70
C ILE A 87 -2.08 -7.72 -22.48
N VAL A 88 -1.69 -6.45 -22.64
CA VAL A 88 -2.46 -5.46 -23.42
C VAL A 88 -2.56 -5.84 -24.89
N PHE A 89 -1.49 -6.37 -25.49
CA PHE A 89 -1.53 -6.88 -26.87
C PHE A 89 -2.58 -7.98 -27.04
N TRP A 90 -2.52 -9.01 -26.21
CA TRP A 90 -3.48 -10.12 -26.25
C TRP A 90 -4.90 -9.66 -25.91
N ALA A 91 -5.03 -8.69 -25.02
CA ALA A 91 -6.30 -8.08 -24.69
C ALA A 91 -6.97 -7.44 -25.92
N VAL A 92 -6.22 -6.61 -26.66
CA VAL A 92 -6.72 -5.98 -27.89
C VAL A 92 -7.03 -7.05 -28.94
N ILE A 93 -6.15 -8.03 -29.16
CA ILE A 93 -6.41 -9.14 -30.09
C ILE A 93 -7.71 -9.88 -29.75
N LEU A 94 -7.96 -10.19 -28.47
CA LEU A 94 -9.18 -10.87 -28.04
C LEU A 94 -10.44 -10.07 -28.40
N PHE A 95 -10.39 -8.74 -28.30
CA PHE A 95 -11.47 -7.87 -28.74
C PHE A 95 -11.77 -8.07 -30.23
N PHE A 96 -10.74 -8.01 -31.09
CA PHE A 96 -10.91 -8.24 -32.52
C PHE A 96 -11.34 -9.67 -32.88
N VAL A 97 -10.85 -10.67 -32.15
CA VAL A 97 -11.29 -12.08 -32.30
C VAL A 97 -12.78 -12.23 -31.98
N LYS A 98 -13.27 -11.53 -30.94
CA LYS A 98 -14.71 -11.51 -30.62
C LYS A 98 -15.54 -10.97 -31.79
N PHE A 99 -15.17 -9.82 -32.35
CA PHE A 99 -15.89 -9.27 -33.51
C PHE A 99 -15.76 -10.14 -34.76
N ALA A 100 -14.59 -10.75 -35.00
CA ALA A 100 -14.41 -11.70 -36.10
C ALA A 100 -15.35 -12.90 -35.95
N THR A 101 -15.49 -13.42 -34.73
CA THR A 101 -16.39 -14.54 -34.41
C THR A 101 -17.87 -14.17 -34.61
N ASP A 102 -18.25 -12.93 -34.28
CA ASP A 102 -19.59 -12.40 -34.58
C ASP A 102 -19.85 -12.35 -36.10
N ILE A 103 -18.88 -11.87 -36.89
CA ILE A 103 -18.98 -11.82 -38.36
C ILE A 103 -19.12 -13.23 -38.96
N LEU A 104 -18.41 -14.21 -38.41
CA LEU A 104 -18.53 -15.61 -38.85
C LEU A 104 -19.86 -16.26 -38.41
N GLY A 105 -20.65 -15.62 -37.54
CA GLY A 105 -21.91 -16.17 -37.04
C GLY A 105 -21.77 -17.25 -35.96
N LEU A 106 -20.59 -17.39 -35.34
CA LEU A 106 -20.33 -18.36 -34.26
C LEU A 106 -20.85 -17.82 -32.92
N HIS A 107 -22.17 -17.69 -32.79
CA HIS A 107 -22.83 -17.06 -31.65
C HIS A 107 -22.41 -17.63 -30.28
N ALA A 108 -22.28 -18.95 -30.15
CA ALA A 108 -21.86 -19.59 -28.90
C ALA A 108 -20.43 -19.19 -28.48
N VAL A 109 -19.50 -19.13 -29.44
CA VAL A 109 -18.11 -18.72 -29.19
C VAL A 109 -18.04 -17.22 -28.91
N ALA A 110 -18.82 -16.42 -29.64
CA ALA A 110 -18.85 -14.97 -29.47
C ALA A 110 -19.42 -14.56 -28.10
N GLN A 111 -20.45 -15.25 -27.61
CA GLN A 111 -21.01 -15.07 -26.26
C GLN A 111 -19.98 -15.37 -25.17
N TRP A 112 -19.24 -16.48 -25.30
CA TRP A 112 -18.17 -16.83 -24.35
C TRP A 112 -17.02 -15.80 -24.39
N LEU A 113 -16.58 -15.41 -25.58
CA LEU A 113 -15.57 -14.37 -25.76
C LEU A 113 -16.02 -13.01 -25.18
N ASN A 114 -17.31 -12.70 -25.25
CA ASN A 114 -17.86 -11.46 -24.67
C ASN A 114 -17.66 -11.41 -23.15
N GLN A 115 -17.81 -12.54 -22.45
CA GLN A 115 -17.54 -12.61 -21.01
C GLN A 115 -16.06 -12.37 -20.70
N VAL A 116 -15.16 -12.96 -21.49
CA VAL A 116 -13.70 -12.77 -21.36
C VAL A 116 -13.31 -11.31 -21.64
N VAL A 117 -13.86 -10.72 -22.70
CA VAL A 117 -13.62 -9.31 -23.07
C VAL A 117 -14.13 -8.36 -22.00
N ASN A 118 -15.28 -8.64 -21.38
CA ASN A 118 -15.84 -7.79 -20.32
C ASN A 118 -15.04 -7.86 -19.01
N TYR A 119 -14.28 -8.92 -18.78
CA TYR A 119 -13.41 -9.05 -17.61
C TYR A 119 -12.07 -8.31 -17.78
N LEU A 120 -11.70 -8.03 -19.02
CA LEU A 120 -10.43 -7.43 -19.42
C LEU A 120 -10.18 -6.01 -18.88
N PRO A 121 -11.16 -5.08 -18.87
CA PRO A 121 -10.98 -3.75 -18.27
C PRO A 121 -10.66 -3.83 -16.78
N THR A 122 -11.33 -4.72 -16.07
CA THR A 122 -11.17 -4.97 -14.63
C THR A 122 -9.77 -5.51 -14.34
N PHE A 123 -9.32 -6.50 -15.14
CA PHE A 123 -7.96 -7.02 -15.08
C PHE A 123 -6.89 -5.96 -15.33
N LEU A 124 -7.07 -5.12 -16.36
CA LEU A 124 -6.16 -4.02 -16.68
C LEU A 124 -6.12 -2.97 -15.57
N ALA A 125 -7.27 -2.58 -15.02
CA ALA A 125 -7.36 -1.64 -13.92
C ALA A 125 -6.61 -2.16 -12.69
N GLY A 126 -6.77 -3.44 -12.33
CA GLY A 126 -6.03 -4.04 -11.23
C GLY A 126 -4.52 -4.04 -11.46
N GLY A 127 -4.07 -4.38 -12.66
CA GLY A 127 -2.65 -4.29 -13.02
C GLY A 127 -2.09 -2.86 -12.93
N ILE A 128 -2.84 -1.85 -13.38
CA ILE A 128 -2.46 -0.44 -13.25
C ILE A 128 -2.35 -0.05 -11.77
N ILE A 129 -3.31 -0.45 -10.93
CA ILE A 129 -3.30 -0.16 -9.49
C ILE A 129 -2.07 -0.78 -8.81
N LEU A 130 -1.70 -2.02 -9.15
CA LEU A 130 -0.52 -2.67 -8.60
C LEU A 130 0.77 -1.92 -8.96
N ILE A 131 0.92 -1.51 -10.22
CA ILE A 131 2.08 -0.74 -10.67
C ILE A 131 2.13 0.62 -9.97
N ALA A 132 1.00 1.35 -9.97
CA ALA A 132 0.88 2.63 -9.29
C ALA A 132 1.17 2.51 -7.79
N GLY A 133 0.72 1.43 -7.16
CA GLY A 133 0.97 1.13 -5.75
C GLY A 133 2.44 0.89 -5.42
N VAL A 134 3.16 0.15 -6.27
CA VAL A 134 4.61 -0.03 -6.12
C VAL A 134 5.33 1.33 -6.19
N LEU A 135 4.99 2.16 -7.18
CA LEU A 135 5.56 3.50 -7.34
C LEU A 135 5.26 4.39 -6.13
N LEU A 136 3.99 4.42 -5.69
CA LEU A 136 3.55 5.18 -4.52
C LEU A 136 4.22 4.69 -3.25
N SER A 137 4.47 3.39 -3.09
CA SER A 137 5.11 2.86 -1.88
C SER A 137 6.53 3.41 -1.68
N VAL A 138 7.29 3.58 -2.77
CA VAL A 138 8.64 4.14 -2.71
C VAL A 138 8.58 5.62 -2.34
N LEU A 139 7.65 6.36 -2.95
CA LEU A 139 7.43 7.78 -2.61
C LEU A 139 7.05 7.94 -1.13
N VAL A 140 6.10 7.14 -0.64
CA VAL A 140 5.66 7.16 0.76
C VAL A 140 6.84 6.85 1.68
N ARG A 141 7.67 5.85 1.36
CA ARG A 141 8.88 5.54 2.13
C ARG A 141 9.80 6.75 2.25
N ASP A 142 10.17 7.35 1.13
CA ASP A 142 11.16 8.41 1.09
C ASP A 142 10.67 9.68 1.80
N LEU A 143 9.39 10.02 1.61
CA LEU A 143 8.74 11.12 2.35
C LEU A 143 8.72 10.84 3.86
N THR A 144 8.44 9.60 4.27
CA THR A 144 8.41 9.21 5.68
C THR A 144 9.80 9.27 6.31
N ILE A 145 10.84 8.77 5.63
CA ILE A 145 12.22 8.83 6.11
C ILE A 145 12.66 10.29 6.27
N THR A 146 12.46 11.10 5.23
CA THR A 146 12.85 12.52 5.24
C THR A 146 12.16 13.27 6.38
N THR A 147 10.86 13.05 6.57
CA THR A 147 10.09 13.69 7.64
C THR A 147 10.59 13.25 9.01
N ALA A 148 10.82 11.95 9.22
CA ALA A 148 11.32 11.42 10.48
C ALA A 148 12.74 11.88 10.81
N ASP A 149 13.63 11.97 9.81
CA ASP A 149 14.98 12.51 9.97
C ASP A 149 14.94 13.99 10.36
N THR A 150 14.09 14.80 9.71
CA THR A 150 13.93 16.22 10.08
C THR A 150 13.34 16.41 11.48
N ALA A 151 12.57 15.44 11.98
CA ALA A 151 12.03 15.44 13.33
C ALA A 151 13.03 14.91 14.38
N GLY A 152 14.23 14.48 13.98
CA GLY A 152 15.26 13.95 14.87
C GLY A 152 14.96 12.54 15.39
N ILE A 153 14.12 11.76 14.70
CA ILE A 153 13.78 10.38 15.11
C ILE A 153 14.93 9.44 14.72
N PRO A 154 15.61 8.76 15.68
CA PRO A 154 16.79 7.94 15.39
C PRO A 154 16.53 6.73 14.47
N GLN A 155 15.28 6.26 14.39
CA GLN A 155 14.83 5.11 13.58
C GLN A 155 13.97 5.50 12.36
N ALA A 156 14.26 6.63 11.70
CA ALA A 156 13.55 7.08 10.50
C ALA A 156 13.45 6.01 9.39
N SER A 157 14.52 5.24 9.18
CA SER A 157 14.57 4.18 8.15
C SER A 157 13.56 3.05 8.39
N LEU A 158 13.34 2.68 9.65
CA LEU A 158 12.37 1.66 10.05
C LEU A 158 10.94 2.14 9.81
N LEU A 159 10.63 3.38 10.18
CA LEU A 159 9.32 3.99 9.92
C LEU A 159 9.01 4.05 8.43
N GLY A 160 9.97 4.47 7.61
CA GLY A 160 9.79 4.50 6.16
C GLY A 160 9.58 3.11 5.56
N THR A 161 10.29 2.09 6.05
CA THR A 161 10.14 0.71 5.56
C THR A 161 8.78 0.12 5.95
N LEU A 162 8.29 0.40 7.16
CA LEU A 162 6.95 0.00 7.59
C LEU A 162 5.86 0.70 6.76
N ALA A 163 6.02 1.99 6.50
CA ALA A 163 5.11 2.75 5.65
C ALA A 163 5.09 2.19 4.22
N GLN A 164 6.26 1.88 3.65
CA GLN A 164 6.38 1.21 2.35
C GLN A 164 5.60 -0.11 2.31
N GLY A 165 5.83 -0.97 3.31
CA GLY A 165 5.19 -2.28 3.41
C GLY A 165 3.67 -2.16 3.52
N ALA A 166 3.18 -1.24 4.34
CA ALA A 166 1.75 -0.97 4.51
C ALA A 166 1.10 -0.48 3.20
N THR A 167 1.77 0.41 2.45
CA THR A 167 1.29 0.87 1.14
C THR A 167 1.29 -0.26 0.11
N LEU A 168 2.33 -1.09 0.06
CA LEU A 168 2.41 -2.24 -0.85
C LEU A 168 1.30 -3.26 -0.59
N ILE A 169 1.08 -3.63 0.67
CA ILE A 169 0.02 -4.58 1.04
C ILE A 169 -1.35 -4.02 0.66
N THR A 170 -1.60 -2.74 0.95
CA THR A 170 -2.86 -2.08 0.58
C THR A 170 -3.06 -2.07 -0.94
N ALA A 171 -2.04 -1.69 -1.71
CA ALA A 171 -2.12 -1.70 -3.17
C ALA A 171 -2.33 -3.10 -3.73
N LEU A 172 -1.69 -4.11 -3.12
CA LEU A 172 -1.89 -5.51 -3.49
C LEU A 172 -3.33 -5.94 -3.30
N VAL A 173 -3.92 -5.69 -2.12
CA VAL A 173 -5.31 -6.05 -1.82
C VAL A 173 -6.27 -5.35 -2.79
N ILE A 174 -6.12 -4.04 -3.02
CA ILE A 174 -6.99 -3.29 -3.94
C ILE A 174 -6.81 -3.78 -5.39
N GLY A 175 -5.57 -4.04 -5.82
CA GLY A 175 -5.30 -4.54 -7.17
C GLY A 175 -5.89 -5.92 -7.40
N LEU A 176 -5.84 -6.82 -6.41
CA LEU A 176 -6.45 -8.14 -6.46
C LEU A 176 -7.98 -8.07 -6.45
N ASP A 177 -8.57 -7.19 -5.63
CA ASP A 177 -10.01 -6.91 -5.61
C ASP A 177 -10.49 -6.45 -7.00
N GLN A 178 -9.74 -5.55 -7.63
CA GLN A 178 -10.03 -5.05 -8.97
C GLN A 178 -9.82 -6.12 -10.05
N ILE A 179 -9.03 -7.17 -9.81
CA ILE A 179 -8.97 -8.33 -10.73
C ILE A 179 -10.22 -9.21 -10.52
N GLY A 180 -11.05 -9.00 -9.51
CA GLY A 180 -12.22 -9.83 -9.22
C GLY A 180 -11.87 -11.08 -8.39
N ILE A 181 -10.70 -11.06 -7.73
CA ILE A 181 -10.39 -12.03 -6.68
C ILE A 181 -11.15 -11.59 -5.43
N GLU A 182 -11.93 -12.48 -4.83
CA GLU A 182 -12.64 -12.17 -3.60
C GLU A 182 -11.65 -12.01 -2.44
N VAL A 183 -11.29 -10.76 -2.14
CA VAL A 183 -10.32 -10.43 -1.09
C VAL A 183 -10.97 -10.09 0.24
N THR A 184 -12.30 -10.22 0.39
CA THR A 184 -13.03 -9.87 1.63
C THR A 184 -12.43 -10.57 2.86
N PHE A 185 -12.18 -11.88 2.76
CA PHE A 185 -11.54 -12.63 3.84
C PHE A 185 -10.12 -12.11 4.15
N LEU A 186 -9.31 -11.86 3.12
CA LEU A 186 -7.95 -11.36 3.26
C LEU A 186 -7.91 -9.95 3.87
N SER A 187 -8.78 -9.06 3.40
CA SER A 187 -8.93 -7.68 3.91
C SER A 187 -9.33 -7.68 5.38
N ASN A 188 -10.30 -8.51 5.76
CA ASN A 188 -10.71 -8.64 7.16
C ASN A 188 -9.59 -9.19 8.04
N LEU A 189 -8.83 -10.19 7.57
CA LEU A 189 -7.70 -10.74 8.31
C LEU A 189 -6.61 -9.70 8.54
N ILE A 190 -6.26 -8.93 7.50
CA ILE A 190 -5.28 -7.83 7.59
C ILE A 190 -5.79 -6.73 8.53
N ALA A 191 -7.05 -6.34 8.43
CA ALA A 191 -7.65 -5.31 9.28
C ALA A 191 -7.66 -5.71 10.76
N ILE A 192 -8.08 -6.95 11.07
CA ILE A 192 -8.07 -7.48 12.44
C ILE A 192 -6.63 -7.60 12.95
N GLY A 193 -5.71 -8.10 12.13
CA GLY A 193 -4.30 -8.20 12.49
C GLY A 193 -3.66 -6.84 12.77
N ALA A 194 -3.91 -5.85 11.92
CA ALA A 194 -3.43 -4.48 12.10
C ALA A 194 -4.06 -3.84 13.35
N ALA A 195 -5.36 -4.03 13.58
CA ALA A 195 -6.04 -3.53 14.78
C ALA A 195 -5.46 -4.17 16.05
N ALA A 196 -5.22 -5.48 16.06
CA ALA A 196 -4.61 -6.18 17.19
C ALA A 196 -3.17 -5.70 17.45
N PHE A 197 -2.38 -5.54 16.40
CA PHE A 197 -1.00 -5.07 16.50
C PHE A 197 -0.92 -3.62 17.01
N LEU A 198 -1.69 -2.71 16.41
CA LEU A 198 -1.75 -1.31 16.84
C LEU A 198 -2.34 -1.17 18.24
N GLY A 199 -3.36 -1.97 18.57
CA GLY A 199 -3.92 -2.05 19.92
C GLY A 199 -2.89 -2.53 20.95
N SER A 200 -2.09 -3.54 20.60
CA SER A 200 -1.00 -4.02 21.44
C SER A 200 0.07 -2.94 21.66
N LEU A 201 0.48 -2.23 20.60
CA LEU A 201 1.41 -1.10 20.73
C LEU A 201 0.84 0.00 21.62
N ALA A 202 -0.42 0.39 21.42
CA ALA A 202 -1.08 1.41 22.22
C ALA A 202 -1.09 1.03 23.71
N LEU A 203 -1.40 -0.23 24.03
CA LEU A 203 -1.35 -0.74 25.40
C LEU A 203 0.07 -0.79 25.95
N ALA A 204 1.04 -1.24 25.16
CA ALA A 204 2.45 -1.30 25.57
C ALA A 204 3.00 0.10 25.90
N PHE A 205 2.74 1.10 25.05
CA PHE A 205 3.12 2.48 25.30
C PHE A 205 2.34 3.11 26.46
N GLY A 206 1.03 2.88 26.54
CA GLY A 206 0.19 3.42 27.60
C GLY A 206 0.56 2.91 28.99
N LEU A 207 0.80 1.60 29.13
CA LEU A 207 1.20 0.99 30.38
C LEU A 207 2.69 1.24 30.69
N GLY A 208 3.57 1.11 29.69
CA GLY A 208 5.01 1.30 29.86
C GLY A 208 5.42 2.76 30.10
N GLY A 209 4.73 3.72 29.48
CA GLY A 209 4.98 5.15 29.62
C GLY A 209 4.34 5.80 30.85
N ARG A 210 3.47 5.08 31.58
CA ARG A 210 2.70 5.62 32.72
C ARG A 210 3.58 6.34 33.74
N THR A 211 4.70 5.74 34.12
CA THR A 211 5.62 6.31 35.13
C THR A 211 6.30 7.58 34.61
N PHE A 212 6.67 7.60 33.33
CA PHE A 212 7.27 8.79 32.70
C PHE A 212 6.27 9.96 32.65
N VAL A 213 5.04 9.69 32.23
CA VAL A 213 3.96 10.70 32.16
C VAL A 213 3.61 11.21 33.57
N SER A 214 3.49 10.32 34.56
CA SER A 214 3.25 10.72 35.95
C SER A 214 4.35 11.63 36.49
N ASN A 215 5.62 11.33 36.20
CA ASN A 215 6.73 12.21 36.58
C ASN A 215 6.70 13.55 35.84
N LEU A 216 6.34 13.57 34.55
CA LEU A 216 6.23 14.81 33.78
C LEU A 216 5.14 15.74 34.33
N ILE A 217 3.98 15.17 34.68
CA ILE A 217 2.86 15.89 35.30
C ILE A 217 3.27 16.39 36.69
N GLY A 218 3.83 15.51 37.52
CA GLY A 218 4.28 15.86 38.88
C GLY A 218 5.33 16.98 38.86
N ALA A 219 6.30 16.92 37.94
CA ALA A 219 7.34 17.95 37.82
C ALA A 219 6.72 19.32 37.52
N HIS A 220 5.73 19.38 36.62
CA HIS A 220 5.02 20.61 36.30
C HIS A 220 4.31 21.23 37.50
N PHE A 221 3.73 20.42 38.40
CA PHE A 221 3.12 20.92 39.63
C PHE A 221 4.15 21.41 40.64
N VAL A 222 5.24 20.67 40.84
CA VAL A 222 6.28 21.04 41.81
C VAL A 222 6.99 22.33 41.40
N HIS A 223 7.26 22.53 40.11
CA HIS A 223 7.80 23.80 39.57
C HIS A 223 6.92 25.02 39.86
N LYS A 224 5.60 24.84 40.00
CA LYS A 224 4.67 25.95 40.28
C LYS A 224 4.58 26.29 41.76
N GLN A 225 4.94 25.36 42.64
CA GLN A 225 4.79 25.50 44.09
C GLN A 225 6.09 25.86 44.80
N TYR A 226 7.23 25.46 44.22
CA TYR A 226 8.54 25.64 44.84
C TYR A 226 9.51 26.34 43.90
N GLU A 227 10.49 27.03 44.48
CA GLU A 227 11.54 27.73 43.76
C GLU A 227 12.92 27.15 44.08
N VAL A 228 13.85 27.32 43.14
CA VAL A 228 15.26 26.96 43.34
C VAL A 228 15.84 27.75 44.51
N GLY A 229 16.61 27.09 45.38
CA GLY A 229 17.20 27.67 46.58
C GLY A 229 16.34 27.52 47.85
N GLN A 230 15.09 27.06 47.74
CA GLN A 230 14.26 26.80 48.92
C GLN A 230 14.73 25.55 49.67
N ARG A 231 14.69 25.62 51.00
CA ARG A 231 15.00 24.49 51.88
C ARG A 231 13.73 23.70 52.16
N VAL A 232 13.77 22.42 51.81
CA VAL A 232 12.61 21.53 51.84
C VAL A 232 12.96 20.24 52.56
N ARG A 233 11.97 19.66 53.22
CA ARG A 233 12.04 18.34 53.84
C ARG A 233 11.06 17.42 53.15
N TRP A 234 11.58 16.30 52.66
CA TRP A 234 10.80 15.22 52.08
C TRP A 234 11.01 13.97 52.94
N GLY A 235 9.94 13.54 53.64
CA GLY A 235 10.01 12.49 54.65
C GLY A 235 11.03 12.81 55.75
N LYS A 236 12.09 12.01 55.85
CA LYS A 236 13.17 12.17 56.86
C LYS A 236 14.40 12.93 56.34
N ARG A 237 14.44 13.31 55.07
CA ARG A 237 15.61 13.93 54.44
C ARG A 237 15.36 15.41 54.20
N GLU A 238 16.34 16.22 54.58
CA GLU A 238 16.33 17.66 54.34
C GLU A 238 17.34 18.02 53.26
N GLY A 239 16.97 18.96 52.40
CA GLY A 239 17.87 19.49 51.39
C GLY A 239 17.41 20.83 50.84
N VAL A 240 18.25 21.42 49.99
CA VAL A 240 17.96 22.65 49.25
C VAL A 240 17.71 22.30 47.80
N ILE A 241 16.65 22.86 47.19
CA ILE A 241 16.35 22.64 45.77
C ILE A 241 17.46 23.28 44.93
N LEU A 242 18.16 22.48 44.12
CA LEU A 242 19.21 22.94 43.21
C LEU A 242 18.67 23.28 41.83
N GLU A 243 17.91 22.34 41.26
CA GLU A 243 17.33 22.46 39.94
C GLU A 243 16.12 21.55 39.82
N PHE A 244 15.30 21.87 38.84
CA PHE A 244 14.22 21.02 38.42
C PHE A 244 14.48 20.52 37.00
N THR A 245 14.30 19.22 36.81
CA THR A 245 14.40 18.54 35.52
C THR A 245 12.99 18.18 35.02
N PRO A 246 12.79 17.83 33.74
CA PRO A 246 11.46 17.51 33.21
C PRO A 246 10.71 16.40 33.94
N THR A 247 11.40 15.55 34.71
CA THR A 247 10.80 14.38 35.40
C THR A 247 11.18 14.26 36.87
N SER A 248 12.04 15.13 37.39
CA SER A 248 12.59 14.99 38.74
C SER A 248 13.05 16.33 39.32
N VAL A 249 13.19 16.37 40.65
CA VAL A 249 13.73 17.50 41.39
C VAL A 249 15.06 17.09 42.01
N VAL A 250 16.07 17.96 41.90
CA VAL A 250 17.39 17.69 42.44
C VAL A 250 17.57 18.49 43.73
N LEU A 251 17.80 17.78 44.84
CA LEU A 251 18.05 18.36 46.15
C LEU A 251 19.52 18.22 46.53
N ALA A 252 20.12 19.26 47.10
CA ALA A 252 21.38 19.18 47.82
C ALA A 252 21.10 18.75 49.27
N THR A 253 21.55 17.55 49.65
CA THR A 253 21.48 17.03 51.01
C THR A 253 22.87 16.98 51.64
N LYS A 254 22.96 16.64 52.93
CA LYS A 254 24.25 16.47 53.62
C LYS A 254 25.11 15.32 53.04
N GLU A 255 24.48 14.37 52.35
CA GLU A 255 25.13 13.18 51.79
C GLU A 255 25.50 13.35 50.30
N GLY A 256 25.01 14.40 49.63
CA GLY A 256 25.29 14.67 48.23
C GLY A 256 24.08 15.22 47.46
N ARG A 257 24.06 15.00 46.13
CA ARG A 257 22.92 15.36 45.27
C ARG A 257 21.91 14.21 45.24
N LEU A 258 20.68 14.48 45.66
CA LEU A 258 19.57 13.55 45.64
C LEU A 258 18.62 13.88 44.48
N ILE A 259 18.45 12.94 43.55
CA ILE A 259 17.51 13.08 42.43
C ILE A 259 16.21 12.37 42.81
N LEU A 260 15.13 13.13 42.97
CA LEU A 260 13.81 12.60 43.32
C LEU A 260 12.88 12.67 42.10
N PRO A 261 12.37 11.53 41.60
CA PRO A 261 11.29 11.52 40.62
C PRO A 261 10.11 12.36 41.10
N ALA A 262 9.59 13.22 40.23
CA ALA A 262 8.62 14.23 40.64
C ALA A 262 7.27 13.62 41.07
N SER A 263 6.94 12.41 40.61
CA SER A 263 5.73 11.71 41.07
C SER A 263 5.77 11.30 42.56
N LEU A 264 6.96 11.23 43.17
CA LEU A 264 7.10 10.95 44.60
C LEU A 264 6.66 12.13 45.49
N PHE A 265 6.60 13.34 44.93
CA PHE A 265 6.12 14.54 45.63
C PHE A 265 4.60 14.53 45.82
N GLU A 266 3.89 13.70 45.04
CA GLU A 266 2.44 13.48 45.21
C GLU A 266 2.14 12.41 46.27
N GLN A 267 3.12 11.56 46.61
CA GLN A 267 2.93 10.44 47.54
C GLN A 267 3.25 10.83 48.99
N GLU A 268 4.20 11.72 49.21
CA GLU A 268 4.56 12.24 50.54
C GLU A 268 4.56 13.77 50.54
N PRO A 269 4.06 14.41 51.61
CA PRO A 269 4.02 15.85 51.71
C PRO A 269 5.44 16.44 51.79
N MET A 270 5.63 17.57 51.12
CA MET A 270 6.86 18.36 51.19
C MET A 270 6.69 19.53 52.14
N GLU A 271 7.49 19.52 53.21
CA GLU A 271 7.52 20.62 54.16
C GLU A 271 8.55 21.66 53.70
N GLN A 272 8.10 22.87 53.41
CA GLN A 272 9.00 24.01 53.24
C GLN A 272 9.47 24.47 54.63
N LEU A 273 10.79 24.43 54.86
CA LEU A 273 11.37 24.92 56.10
C LEU A 273 11.51 26.43 56.00
N ILE A 274 10.52 27.15 56.52
CA ILE A 274 10.59 28.61 56.67
C ILE A 274 11.63 28.88 57.75
N GLY A 275 12.75 29.49 57.35
CA GLY A 275 13.76 29.94 58.30
C GLY A 275 13.09 30.83 59.34
N GLN A 276 13.28 30.53 60.63
CA GLN A 276 13.01 31.49 61.68
C GLN A 276 13.80 32.74 61.31
N GLN A 277 13.09 33.80 60.90
CA GLN A 277 13.70 35.11 60.90
C GLN A 277 14.13 35.38 62.34
N GLU A 278 15.43 35.41 62.57
CA GLU A 278 15.99 36.08 63.75
C GLU A 278 15.51 37.53 63.69
N HIS A 279 14.39 37.82 64.36
CA HIS A 279 14.11 39.15 64.85
C HIS A 279 15.05 39.36 66.05
N GLY A 280 16.27 39.80 65.75
CA GLY A 280 17.19 40.45 66.69
C GLY A 280 17.17 41.94 66.44
#